data_AF-A0A1V5K031-F1
#
_entry.id   AF-A0A1V5K031-F1
#
_cell.length_a   1.000
_cell.length_b   1.000
_cell.length_c   1.000
_cell.angle_alpha   90.00
_cell.angle_beta   90.00
_cell.angle_gamma   90.00
#
_symmetry.space_group_name_H-M   'P 1'
#
loop_
_entity.id
_entity.type
_entity.pdbx_description
1 polymer ?
#
loop_
_entity_poly.entity_id
_entity_poly.type
_entity_poly.pdbx_seq_one_letter_code
_entity_poly.pdbx_strand_id
1 'polypeptide(L)'
;MKTARVLVVITLLLTLVPLLQAQSLAEAAKKERERRKRIDKPVTVITNENLGKSQPGKGFGYVEIQEASEPYVAPGGDPFEKAAQEKELWQRRLKDAKSVVQEAQAAWEKAMRELEDLNLERLRSQDPNLQMALPQKISEKERDIQERAEALKEAQRSLEDLYEEARRKGVPPGYLR
;
A
#
# COMPACT_ATOMS: atom_id res chain seq x y z
N MET A 1 -51.14 -1.57 -21.95
CA MET A 1 -50.02 -1.12 -22.83
C MET A 1 -49.39 0.23 -22.41
N LYS A 2 -49.42 0.62 -21.12
CA LYS A 2 -48.80 1.88 -20.66
C LYS A 2 -47.56 1.66 -19.76
N THR A 3 -47.44 0.48 -19.17
CA THR A 3 -46.30 0.08 -18.32
C THR A 3 -45.06 -0.32 -19.11
N ALA A 4 -45.23 -0.83 -20.34
CA ALA A 4 -44.11 -1.20 -21.22
C ALA A 4 -43.33 0.02 -21.77
N ARG A 5 -43.93 1.21 -21.79
CA ARG A 5 -43.26 2.44 -22.28
C ARG A 5 -42.40 3.14 -21.22
N VAL A 6 -42.72 2.93 -19.93
CA VAL A 6 -41.97 3.53 -18.81
C VAL A 6 -40.66 2.77 -18.57
N LEU A 7 -40.66 1.44 -18.78
CA LEU A 7 -39.47 0.60 -18.62
C LEU A 7 -38.38 0.87 -19.67
N VAL A 8 -38.75 1.22 -20.90
CA VAL A 8 -37.79 1.51 -22.00
C VAL A 8 -37.10 2.88 -21.80
N VAL A 9 -37.76 3.86 -21.20
CA VAL A 9 -37.17 5.19 -20.96
C VAL A 9 -36.17 5.15 -19.80
N ILE A 10 -36.40 4.31 -18.79
CA ILE A 10 -35.48 4.17 -17.63
C ILE A 10 -34.23 3.35 -18.00
N THR A 11 -34.35 2.36 -18.89
CA THR A 11 -33.17 1.62 -19.40
C THR A 11 -32.33 2.44 -20.38
N LEU A 12 -32.92 3.38 -21.12
CA LEU A 12 -32.17 4.28 -22.01
C LEU A 12 -31.42 5.38 -21.25
N LEU A 13 -31.89 5.81 -20.08
CA LEU A 13 -31.24 6.88 -19.30
C LEU A 13 -30.02 6.42 -18.49
N LEU A 14 -29.87 5.10 -18.23
CA LEU A 14 -28.78 4.55 -17.40
C LEU A 14 -27.49 4.25 -18.16
N THR A 15 -27.48 4.34 -19.50
CA THR A 15 -26.31 4.00 -20.33
C THR A 15 -25.45 5.20 -20.76
N LEU A 16 -25.81 6.43 -20.34
CA LEU A 16 -25.18 7.66 -20.82
C LEU A 16 -24.12 8.28 -19.88
N VAL A 17 -23.63 7.55 -18.87
CA VAL A 17 -22.83 8.16 -17.76
C VAL A 17 -21.30 7.98 -17.80
N PRO A 18 -20.61 7.15 -18.64
CA PRO A 18 -19.16 7.00 -18.49
C PRO A 18 -18.33 7.93 -19.40
N LEU A 19 -18.71 9.21 -19.59
CA LEU A 19 -17.94 10.16 -20.43
C LEU A 19 -17.27 11.32 -19.67
N LEU A 20 -17.38 11.38 -18.34
CA LEU A 20 -16.94 12.54 -17.54
C LEU A 20 -15.64 12.35 -16.73
N GLN A 21 -14.86 11.29 -16.95
CA GLN A 21 -13.63 11.00 -16.18
C GLN A 21 -12.34 10.96 -17.01
N ALA A 22 -12.36 11.41 -18.27
CA ALA A 22 -11.14 11.52 -19.08
C ALA A 22 -10.55 12.93 -18.99
N GLN A 23 -10.01 13.32 -17.83
CA GLN A 23 -8.98 14.37 -17.82
C GLN A 23 -7.79 13.79 -18.58
N SER A 24 -7.67 14.19 -19.85
CA SER A 24 -6.80 13.51 -20.79
C SER A 24 -5.34 13.59 -20.34
N LEU A 25 -4.60 12.49 -20.46
CA LEU A 25 -3.14 12.47 -20.29
C LEU A 25 -2.44 13.53 -21.16
N ALA A 26 -3.07 13.92 -22.27
CA ALA A 26 -2.61 14.99 -23.15
C ALA A 26 -2.62 16.37 -22.47
N GLU A 27 -3.59 16.67 -21.61
CA GLU A 27 -3.64 17.93 -20.84
C GLU A 27 -2.56 17.96 -19.74
N ALA A 28 -2.35 16.83 -19.04
CA ALA A 28 -1.27 16.70 -18.07
C ALA A 28 0.12 16.87 -18.74
N ALA A 29 0.32 16.29 -19.93
CA ALA A 29 1.55 16.42 -20.69
C ALA A 29 1.78 17.87 -21.19
N LYS A 30 0.72 18.59 -21.59
CA LYS A 30 0.82 20.01 -21.96
C LYS A 30 1.18 20.87 -20.75
N LYS A 31 0.57 20.64 -19.59
CA LYS A 31 0.85 21.37 -18.34
C LYS A 31 2.28 21.15 -17.84
N GLU A 32 2.82 19.93 -17.95
CA GLU A 32 4.22 19.67 -17.60
C GLU A 32 5.21 20.29 -18.61
N ARG A 33 4.88 20.33 -19.91
CA ARG A 33 5.68 21.06 -20.91
C ARG A 33 5.67 22.57 -20.66
N GLU A 34 4.54 23.15 -20.29
CA GLU A 34 4.46 24.57 -19.93
C GLU A 34 5.20 24.89 -18.64
N ARG A 35 5.15 24.00 -17.63
CA ARG A 35 5.97 24.13 -16.41
C ARG A 35 7.46 24.16 -16.75
N ARG A 36 7.92 23.24 -17.61
CA ARG A 36 9.32 23.18 -18.04
C ARG A 36 9.76 24.43 -18.81
N LYS A 37 8.89 25.00 -19.66
CA LYS A 37 9.15 26.27 -20.36
C LYS A 37 9.24 27.48 -19.43
N ARG A 38 8.61 27.44 -18.25
CA ARG A 38 8.66 28.52 -17.25
C ARG A 38 9.89 28.43 -16.33
N ILE A 39 10.62 27.32 -16.37
CA ILE A 39 11.85 27.12 -15.61
C ILE A 39 13.02 27.46 -16.53
N ASP A 40 13.24 28.77 -16.76
CA ASP A 40 14.36 29.31 -17.55
C ASP A 40 15.63 29.53 -16.73
N LYS A 41 15.63 29.14 -15.45
CA LYS A 41 16.80 29.32 -14.58
C LYS A 41 17.73 28.12 -14.73
N PRO A 42 18.99 28.31 -15.19
CA PRO A 42 19.97 27.24 -15.22
C PRO A 42 20.19 26.76 -13.77
N VAL A 43 19.79 25.53 -13.49
CA VAL A 43 20.11 24.87 -12.22
C VAL A 43 21.55 24.41 -12.34
N THR A 44 22.45 25.08 -11.62
CA THR A 44 23.85 24.67 -11.55
C THR A 44 23.93 23.30 -10.88
N VAL A 45 24.22 22.27 -11.67
CA VAL A 45 24.45 20.91 -11.15
C VAL A 45 25.85 20.86 -10.55
N ILE A 46 25.92 20.89 -9.23
CA ILE A 46 27.17 20.68 -8.51
C ILE A 46 27.46 19.17 -8.53
N THR A 47 28.37 18.75 -9.41
CA THR A 47 28.94 17.40 -9.44
C THR A 47 30.22 17.37 -8.61
N ASN A 48 30.71 16.17 -8.26
CA ASN A 48 31.99 16.00 -7.54
C ASN A 48 33.18 16.64 -8.28
N GLU A 49 33.09 16.80 -9.59
CA GLU A 49 34.10 17.47 -10.42
C GLU A 49 34.08 19.01 -10.29
N ASN A 50 32.94 19.58 -9.87
CA ASN A 50 32.72 21.03 -9.76
C ASN A 50 32.84 21.57 -8.32
N LEU A 51 33.05 20.69 -7.33
CA LEU A 51 33.12 21.05 -5.91
C LEU A 51 34.24 22.07 -5.59
N GLY A 52 35.33 22.09 -6.37
CA GLY A 52 36.50 22.94 -6.11
C GLY A 52 36.53 24.29 -6.85
N LYS A 53 35.60 24.56 -7.78
CA LYS A 53 35.59 25.79 -8.62
C LYS A 53 34.49 26.80 -8.26
N SER A 54 33.63 26.46 -7.31
CA SER A 54 32.63 27.36 -6.74
C SER A 54 33.30 28.28 -5.72
N GLN A 55 33.76 29.46 -6.14
CA GLN A 55 34.21 30.50 -5.21
C GLN A 55 33.04 30.93 -4.29
N PRO A 56 33.19 30.86 -2.96
CA PRO A 56 32.25 31.49 -2.05
C PRO A 56 32.54 33.00 -2.06
N GLY A 57 31.62 33.79 -2.61
CA GLY A 57 31.68 35.25 -2.46
C GLY A 57 31.56 36.03 -3.76
N LYS A 58 30.37 36.04 -4.35
CA LYS A 58 29.75 37.24 -4.93
C LYS A 58 28.34 36.89 -5.40
N GLY A 59 27.34 37.36 -4.66
CA GLY A 59 25.97 37.48 -5.18
C GLY A 59 24.84 36.79 -4.42
N PHE A 60 25.10 36.15 -3.28
CA PHE A 60 24.02 35.66 -2.41
C PHE A 60 23.96 36.52 -1.15
N GLY A 61 22.82 37.19 -0.94
CA GLY A 61 22.54 37.91 0.30
C GLY A 61 22.56 36.92 1.46
N TYR A 62 23.58 37.03 2.31
CA TYR A 62 23.59 36.33 3.58
C TYR A 62 22.71 37.14 4.53
N VAL A 63 21.67 36.48 5.06
CA VAL A 63 21.05 36.93 6.31
C VAL A 63 22.12 36.80 7.37
N GLU A 64 22.44 37.92 8.00
CA GLU A 64 23.32 38.02 9.16
C GLU A 64 22.74 37.18 10.30
N ILE A 65 23.35 36.03 10.56
CA ILE A 65 23.03 35.25 11.75
C ILE A 65 23.85 35.87 12.88
N GLN A 66 23.17 36.64 13.73
CA GLN A 66 23.71 37.08 15.01
C GLN A 66 24.14 35.85 15.83
N GLU A 67 25.42 35.84 16.17
CA GLU A 67 26.08 34.85 17.00
C GLU A 67 25.57 35.01 18.45
N ALA A 68 24.52 34.26 18.80
CA ALA A 68 24.13 34.05 20.18
C ALA A 68 24.96 32.90 20.74
N SER A 69 26.04 33.25 21.45
CA SER A 69 26.86 32.33 22.23
C SER A 69 26.09 31.88 23.47
N GLU A 70 25.31 30.81 23.35
CA GLU A 70 25.00 29.94 24.47
C GLU A 70 25.42 28.51 24.13
N PRO A 71 26.14 27.80 25.04
CA PRO A 71 26.52 26.42 24.81
C PRO A 71 25.26 25.54 24.78
N TYR A 72 24.86 25.14 23.57
CA TYR A 72 23.82 24.15 23.35
C TYR A 72 24.28 22.80 23.88
N VAL A 73 23.86 22.44 25.09
CA VAL A 73 23.94 21.07 25.59
C VAL A 73 22.84 20.28 24.88
N ALA A 74 23.20 19.58 23.80
CA ALA A 74 22.29 18.70 23.09
C ALA A 74 21.82 17.57 24.02
N PRO A 75 20.50 17.45 24.32
CA PRO A 75 20.01 16.28 25.02
C PRO A 75 19.90 15.11 24.01
N GLY A 76 20.86 14.20 24.09
CA GLY A 76 20.72 12.79 23.70
C GLY A 76 20.89 12.44 22.22
N GLY A 77 21.84 11.51 21.95
CA GLY A 77 21.92 10.59 20.80
C GLY A 77 22.19 11.21 19.43
N ASP A 78 23.19 10.67 18.73
CA ASP A 78 23.52 11.03 17.34
C ASP A 78 22.28 10.89 16.43
N PRO A 79 21.89 11.93 15.66
CA PRO A 79 20.79 11.86 14.71
C PRO A 79 20.86 10.68 13.73
N PHE A 80 22.06 10.23 13.35
CA PHE A 80 22.25 9.08 12.47
C PHE A 80 21.87 7.76 13.15
N GLU A 81 22.16 7.63 14.44
CA GLU A 81 21.83 6.44 15.22
C GLU A 81 20.31 6.30 15.40
N LYS A 82 19.61 7.41 15.67
CA LYS A 82 18.14 7.43 15.77
C LYS A 82 17.47 7.04 14.45
N ALA A 83 17.96 7.55 13.32
CA ALA A 83 17.43 7.20 12.00
C ALA A 83 17.61 5.72 11.65
N ALA A 84 18.73 5.12 12.05
CA ALA A 84 18.99 3.69 11.87
C ALA A 84 18.05 2.82 12.72
N GLN A 85 17.84 3.18 13.99
CA GLN A 85 16.91 2.49 14.89
C GLN A 85 15.46 2.58 14.38
N GLU A 86 15.04 3.75 13.89
CA GLU A 86 13.71 3.93 13.31
C GLU A 86 13.53 3.06 12.05
N LYS A 87 14.54 3.01 11.17
CA LYS A 87 14.54 2.14 10.00
C LYS A 87 14.34 0.68 10.38
N GLU A 88 15.12 0.19 11.34
CA GLU A 88 15.04 -1.20 11.80
C GLU A 88 13.67 -1.53 12.37
N LEU A 89 13.09 -0.61 13.15
CA LEU A 89 11.75 -0.75 13.71
C LEU A 89 10.69 -0.89 12.62
N TRP A 90 10.72 -0.04 11.60
CA TRP A 90 9.77 -0.14 10.48
C TRP A 90 9.96 -1.40 9.65
N GLN A 91 11.21 -1.79 9.39
CA GLN A 91 11.52 -3.02 8.67
C GLN A 91 11.02 -4.25 9.42
N ARG A 92 11.20 -4.28 10.75
CA ARG A 92 10.68 -5.35 11.61
C ARG A 92 9.16 -5.40 11.57
N ARG A 93 8.48 -4.27 11.79
CA ARG A 93 7.00 -4.21 11.73
C ARG A 93 6.47 -4.68 10.37
N LEU A 94 7.13 -4.29 9.28
CA LEU A 94 6.75 -4.72 7.94
C LEU A 94 6.96 -6.22 7.73
N LYS A 95 8.10 -6.75 8.19
CA LYS A 95 8.39 -8.19 8.13
C LYS A 95 7.34 -9.00 8.90
N ASP A 96 7.03 -8.56 10.12
CA ASP A 96 6.03 -9.22 10.98
C ASP A 96 4.63 -9.16 10.35
N ALA A 97 4.22 -8.00 9.80
CA ALA A 97 2.94 -7.90 9.08
C ALA A 97 2.89 -8.81 7.85
N LYS A 98 3.97 -8.89 7.07
CA LYS A 98 4.08 -9.80 5.91
C LYS A 98 4.01 -11.26 6.33
N SER A 99 4.64 -11.67 7.43
CA SER A 99 4.58 -13.06 7.91
C SER A 99 3.16 -13.42 8.34
N VAL A 100 2.44 -12.52 9.02
CA VAL A 100 1.03 -12.75 9.38
C VAL A 100 0.16 -12.96 8.15
N VAL A 101 0.34 -12.17 7.08
CA VAL A 101 -0.38 -12.38 5.81
C VAL A 101 -0.04 -13.73 5.20
N GLN A 102 1.24 -14.12 5.18
CA GLN A 102 1.68 -15.41 4.65
C GLN A 102 1.11 -16.60 5.43
N GLU A 103 1.11 -16.51 6.77
CA GLU A 103 0.56 -17.53 7.65
C GLU A 103 -0.96 -17.66 7.46
N ALA A 104 -1.69 -16.55 7.39
CA ALA A 104 -3.13 -16.55 7.13
C ALA A 104 -3.46 -17.14 5.76
N GLN A 105 -2.68 -16.79 4.73
CA GLN A 105 -2.83 -17.34 3.38
C GLN A 105 -2.60 -18.87 3.38
N ALA A 106 -1.51 -19.34 3.98
CA ALA A 106 -1.20 -20.76 4.07
C ALA A 106 -2.28 -21.52 4.87
N ALA A 107 -2.80 -20.92 5.94
CA ALA A 107 -3.88 -21.50 6.73
C ALA A 107 -5.17 -21.64 5.93
N TRP A 108 -5.53 -20.62 5.13
CA TRP A 108 -6.69 -20.66 4.25
C TRP A 108 -6.54 -21.73 3.15
N GLU A 109 -5.39 -21.77 2.47
CA GLU A 109 -5.11 -22.77 1.43
C GLU A 109 -5.13 -24.21 1.98
N LYS A 110 -4.62 -24.41 3.19
CA LYS A 110 -4.68 -25.71 3.86
C LYS A 110 -6.14 -26.13 4.10
N ALA A 111 -6.98 -25.24 4.58
CA ALA A 111 -8.40 -25.53 4.83
C ALA A 111 -9.15 -25.87 3.54
N MET A 112 -8.84 -25.17 2.43
CA MET A 112 -9.38 -25.49 1.10
C MET A 112 -8.99 -26.89 0.65
N ARG A 113 -7.73 -27.30 0.82
CA ARG A 113 -7.28 -28.67 0.48
C ARG A 113 -7.98 -29.73 1.33
N GLU A 114 -8.13 -29.49 2.63
CA GLU A 114 -8.87 -30.40 3.52
C GLU A 114 -10.34 -30.55 3.10
N LEU A 115 -10.98 -29.47 2.63
CA LEU A 115 -12.32 -29.53 2.06
C LEU A 115 -12.38 -30.37 0.78
N GLU A 116 -11.40 -30.22 -0.11
CA GLU A 116 -11.29 -31.05 -1.32
C GLU A 116 -11.13 -32.53 -0.96
N ASP A 117 -10.29 -32.85 0.02
CA ASP A 117 -10.08 -34.21 0.52
C ASP A 117 -11.38 -34.82 1.08
N LEU A 118 -12.14 -34.08 1.89
CA LEU A 118 -13.45 -34.52 2.40
C LEU A 118 -14.46 -34.75 1.28
N ASN A 119 -14.45 -33.92 0.24
CA ASN A 119 -15.31 -34.09 -0.92
C ASN A 119 -14.93 -35.34 -1.72
N LEU A 120 -13.64 -35.62 -1.89
CA LEU A 120 -13.16 -36.84 -2.51
C LEU A 120 -13.50 -38.07 -1.67
N GLU A 121 -13.36 -38.00 -0.35
CA GLU A 121 -13.75 -39.08 0.58
C GLU A 121 -15.24 -39.40 0.45
N ARG A 122 -16.11 -38.37 0.39
CA ARG A 122 -17.55 -38.56 0.16
C ARG A 122 -17.86 -39.29 -1.14
N LEU A 123 -17.12 -39.01 -2.21
CA LEU A 123 -17.31 -39.68 -3.50
C LEU A 123 -16.79 -41.13 -3.51
N ARG A 124 -15.77 -41.43 -2.71
CA ARG A 124 -15.10 -42.75 -2.68
C ARG A 124 -15.67 -43.69 -1.62
N SER A 125 -16.25 -43.16 -0.55
CA SER A 125 -16.70 -43.95 0.60
C SER A 125 -18.02 -44.68 0.32
N GLN A 126 -18.03 -45.98 0.58
CA GLN A 126 -19.22 -46.83 0.54
C GLN A 126 -19.80 -47.10 1.93
N ASP A 127 -19.16 -46.60 3.00
CA ASP A 127 -19.62 -46.80 4.38
C ASP A 127 -20.81 -45.87 4.68
N PRO A 128 -22.00 -46.40 5.02
CA PRO A 128 -23.17 -45.60 5.34
C PRO A 128 -22.96 -44.64 6.52
N ASN A 129 -22.17 -45.03 7.52
CA ASN A 129 -21.93 -44.20 8.70
C ASN A 129 -21.08 -42.98 8.34
N LEU A 130 -20.06 -43.17 7.50
CA LEU A 130 -19.25 -42.05 7.01
C LEU A 130 -20.06 -41.11 6.12
N GLN A 131 -20.93 -41.64 5.26
CA GLN A 131 -21.80 -40.82 4.41
C GLN A 131 -22.75 -39.92 5.23
N MET A 132 -23.19 -40.38 6.41
CA MET A 132 -24.00 -39.55 7.30
C MET A 132 -23.18 -38.46 8.02
N ALA A 133 -21.93 -38.74 8.38
CA ALA A 133 -21.08 -37.78 9.11
C ALA A 133 -20.42 -36.73 8.21
N LEU A 134 -20.09 -37.07 6.96
CA LEU A 134 -19.35 -36.20 6.04
C LEU A 134 -20.03 -34.86 5.73
N PRO A 135 -21.36 -34.76 5.52
CA PRO A 135 -22.01 -33.47 5.29
C PRO A 135 -21.79 -32.47 6.41
N GLN A 136 -21.82 -32.93 7.67
CA GLN A 136 -21.54 -32.07 8.82
C GLN A 136 -20.08 -31.61 8.80
N LYS A 137 -19.13 -32.53 8.62
CA LYS A 137 -17.69 -32.18 8.54
C LYS A 137 -17.39 -31.19 7.41
N ILE A 138 -18.02 -31.37 6.25
CA ILE A 138 -17.91 -30.46 5.10
C ILE A 138 -18.44 -29.07 5.49
N SER A 139 -19.64 -29.00 6.09
CA SER A 139 -20.22 -27.72 6.53
C SER A 139 -19.36 -27.02 7.59
N GLU A 140 -18.79 -27.77 8.54
CA GLU A 140 -17.86 -27.22 9.53
C GLU A 140 -16.59 -26.68 8.87
N LYS A 141 -16.03 -27.41 7.90
CA LYS A 141 -14.84 -26.98 7.15
C LYS A 141 -15.11 -25.76 6.28
N GLU A 142 -16.29 -25.65 5.68
CA GLU A 142 -16.73 -24.47 4.94
C GLU A 142 -16.78 -23.22 5.82
N ARG A 143 -17.24 -23.34 7.08
CA ARG A 143 -17.19 -22.23 8.06
C ARG A 143 -15.76 -21.86 8.43
N ASP A 144 -14.90 -22.84 8.72
CA ASP A 144 -13.47 -22.63 9.00
C ASP A 144 -12.77 -21.90 7.84
N ILE A 145 -13.12 -22.22 6.58
CA ILE A 145 -12.62 -21.50 5.40
C ILE A 145 -13.07 -20.03 5.39
N GLN A 146 -14.34 -19.76 5.72
CA GLN A 146 -14.86 -18.39 5.79
C GLN A 146 -14.13 -17.58 6.86
N GLU A 147 -13.98 -18.13 8.06
CA GLU A 147 -13.25 -17.50 9.16
C GLU A 147 -11.79 -17.20 8.78
N ARG A 148 -11.11 -18.14 8.12
CA ARG A 148 -9.73 -17.93 7.64
C ARG A 148 -9.64 -16.91 6.51
N ALA A 149 -10.63 -16.85 5.64
CA ALA A 149 -10.69 -15.84 4.59
C ALA A 149 -10.86 -14.43 5.18
N GLU A 150 -11.66 -14.29 6.23
CA GLU A 150 -11.77 -13.04 6.98
C GLU A 150 -10.46 -12.67 7.68
N ALA A 151 -9.81 -13.62 8.35
CA ALA A 151 -8.50 -13.41 8.98
C ALA A 151 -7.42 -12.98 7.97
N LEU A 152 -7.40 -13.59 6.77
CA LEU A 152 -6.51 -13.19 5.69
C LEU A 152 -6.77 -11.76 5.23
N LYS A 153 -8.05 -11.39 5.06
CA LYS A 153 -8.44 -10.03 4.68
C LYS A 153 -8.04 -9.01 5.75
N GLU A 154 -8.21 -9.34 7.02
CA GLU A 154 -7.78 -8.50 8.13
C GLU A 154 -6.25 -8.35 8.18
N ALA A 155 -5.52 -9.44 7.97
CA ALA A 155 -4.06 -9.40 7.87
C ALA A 155 -3.60 -8.48 6.72
N GLN A 156 -4.21 -8.60 5.53
CA GLN A 156 -3.93 -7.73 4.39
C GLN A 156 -4.23 -6.26 4.71
N ARG A 157 -5.36 -5.99 5.38
CA ARG A 157 -5.73 -4.64 5.79
C ARG A 157 -4.72 -4.06 6.79
N SER A 158 -4.29 -4.82 7.78
CA SER A 158 -3.28 -4.36 8.75
C SER A 158 -1.93 -4.02 8.09
N LEU A 159 -1.56 -4.76 7.04
CA LEU A 159 -0.39 -4.45 6.23
C LEU A 159 -0.59 -3.14 5.44
N GLU A 160 -1.76 -2.90 4.86
CA GLU A 160 -2.10 -1.64 4.21
C GLU A 160 -2.10 -0.45 5.19
N ASP A 161 -2.72 -0.62 6.35
CA ASP A 161 -2.74 0.38 7.42
C ASP A 161 -1.31 0.73 7.87
N LEU A 162 -0.40 -0.25 7.94
CA LEU A 162 1.02 0.00 8.21
C LEU A 162 1.67 0.91 7.14
N TYR A 163 1.38 0.67 5.85
CA TYR A 163 1.88 1.54 4.77
C TYR A 163 1.29 2.95 4.86
N GLU A 164 0.02 3.08 5.22
CA GLU A 164 -0.59 4.39 5.46
C GLU A 164 0.00 5.11 6.66
N GLU A 165 0.22 4.41 7.78
CA GLU A 165 0.90 4.96 8.95
C GLU A 165 2.29 5.48 8.59
N ALA A 166 3.06 4.69 7.83
CA ALA A 166 4.38 5.07 7.38
C ALA A 166 4.33 6.31 6.48
N ARG A 167 3.35 6.38 5.56
CA ARG A 167 3.13 7.58 4.72
C ARG A 167 2.75 8.80 5.56
N ARG A 168 1.85 8.67 6.53
CA ARG A 168 1.42 9.75 7.42
C ARG A 168 2.56 10.28 8.28
N LYS A 169 3.48 9.40 8.69
CA LYS A 169 4.68 9.75 9.45
C LYS A 169 5.86 10.23 8.59
N GLY A 170 5.71 10.27 7.27
CA GLY A 170 6.77 10.72 6.36
C GLY A 170 7.97 9.76 6.28
N VAL A 171 7.75 8.48 6.60
CA VAL A 171 8.80 7.46 6.56
C VAL A 171 9.33 7.32 5.13
N PRO A 172 10.66 7.39 4.91
CA PRO A 172 11.22 7.24 3.58
C PRO A 172 10.85 5.89 2.96
N PRO A 173 10.52 5.83 1.65
CA PRO A 173 10.12 4.58 1.00
C PRO A 173 11.21 3.50 1.02
N GLY A 174 12.48 3.89 1.23
CA GLY A 174 13.59 2.96 1.40
C GLY A 174 13.53 2.13 2.68
N TYR A 175 12.75 2.53 3.69
CA TYR A 175 12.60 1.79 4.94
C TYR A 175 11.59 0.64 4.79
N LEU A 176 10.74 0.67 3.77
CA LEU A 176 9.66 -0.30 3.53
C LEU A 176 9.96 -1.27 2.37
N ARG A 177 11.22 -1.33 1.92
CA ARG A 177 11.66 -2.26 0.87
C ARG A 177 12.05 -3.61 1.46
#